data_AF-A0A6L6R576-F1
#
_entry.id   AF-A0A6L6R576-F1
#
_cell.length_a   1.000
_cell.length_b   1.000
_cell.length_c   1.000
_cell.angle_alpha   90.00
_cell.angle_beta   90.00
_cell.angle_gamma   90.00
#
_symmetry.space_group_name_H-M   'P 1'
#
loop_
_entity.id
_entity.type
_entity.pdbx_description
1 polymer ?
#
loop_
_entity_poly.entity_id
_entity_poly.type
_entity_poly.pdbx_seq_one_letter_code
_entity_poly.pdbx_strand_id
1 'polypeptide(L)'
;MIELQRGLTSAEVSERIAAGQVNHAPDARSRSLKDIIRANTFTWFNGVIGIMWVVMIMVAPFQDSLFGFVIVANTLIGIIQEYRASRALAKLAVIGEAKPVVRRDGVDLAVSTDSVVLDDIIVLSPGDQLVVDGTVLSSEGLEIDESLLTGEADPVDKVVGDPAMSGSFVVAGAGVYQATRIGRDSFAAGLTEEAKKFHLTNSELRDSINKFIRTISFLLLPIGALLLFSQVVRAGLPLDEAIRGTIAGMVTMVPEGLVLLTSIAMAV
;
A
#
# COMPACT_ATOMS: atom_id res chain seq x y z
N MET A 1 8.73 36.11 -16.10
CA MET A 1 9.30 35.32 -17.22
C MET A 1 10.53 34.64 -16.63
N ILE A 2 10.56 33.31 -16.56
CA ILE A 2 11.63 32.60 -15.87
C ILE A 2 12.86 32.59 -16.78
N GLU A 3 14.00 33.07 -16.28
CA GLU A 3 15.25 33.06 -17.04
C GLU A 3 15.86 31.66 -17.01
N LEU A 4 16.13 31.09 -18.19
CA LEU A 4 16.70 29.74 -18.36
C LEU A 4 17.98 29.49 -17.55
N GLN A 5 18.81 30.52 -17.40
CA GLN A 5 20.09 30.44 -16.69
C GLN A 5 19.95 30.57 -15.18
N ARG A 6 18.86 31.17 -14.69
CA ARG A 6 18.64 31.39 -13.26
C ARG A 6 17.65 30.39 -12.66
N GLY A 7 16.65 29.96 -13.43
CA GLY A 7 15.53 29.18 -12.92
C GLY A 7 14.71 29.97 -11.89
N LEU A 8 13.98 29.25 -11.04
CA LEU A 8 13.14 29.84 -9.99
C LEU A 8 13.98 30.33 -8.82
N THR A 9 13.55 31.41 -8.18
CA THR A 9 14.13 31.86 -6.92
C THR A 9 13.58 31.10 -5.72
N SER A 10 14.34 31.02 -4.64
CA SER A 10 13.90 30.38 -3.38
C SER A 10 12.58 30.96 -2.84
N ALA A 11 12.31 32.24 -3.08
CA ALA A 11 11.05 32.90 -2.72
C ALA A 11 9.87 32.40 -3.56
N GLU A 12 10.04 32.33 -4.89
CA GLU A 12 9.03 31.82 -5.83
C GLU A 12 8.72 30.33 -5.62
N VAL A 13 9.73 29.54 -5.25
CA VAL A 13 9.56 28.14 -4.87
C VAL A 13 8.72 28.04 -3.59
N SER A 14 9.02 28.87 -2.58
CA SER A 14 8.28 28.88 -1.32
C SER A 14 6.81 29.27 -1.51
N GLU A 15 6.53 30.23 -2.40
CA GLU A 15 5.17 30.63 -2.76
C GLU A 15 4.39 29.47 -3.42
N ARG A 16 5.02 28.75 -4.35
CA ARG A 16 4.42 27.57 -5.00
C ARG A 16 4.16 26.43 -4.02
N ILE A 17 5.08 26.18 -3.09
CA ILE A 17 4.90 25.22 -2.01
C ILE A 17 3.69 25.61 -1.15
N ALA A 18 3.59 26.89 -0.77
CA ALA A 18 2.45 27.39 -0.01
C ALA A 18 1.12 27.30 -0.78
N ALA A 19 1.15 27.43 -2.10
CA ALA A 19 0.01 27.24 -2.99
C ALA A 19 -0.31 25.75 -3.28
N GLY A 20 0.48 24.81 -2.76
CA GLY A 20 0.31 23.38 -3.01
C GLY A 20 0.69 22.92 -4.42
N GLN A 21 1.44 23.75 -5.17
CA GLN A 21 1.92 23.46 -6.52
C GLN A 21 3.22 22.65 -6.48
N VAL A 22 3.21 21.57 -5.69
CA VAL A 22 4.31 20.62 -5.50
C VAL A 22 3.97 19.28 -6.13
N ASN A 23 4.98 18.60 -6.62
CA ASN A 23 4.83 17.28 -7.20
C ASN A 23 4.49 16.26 -6.11
N HIS A 24 3.20 16.02 -5.89
CA HIS A 24 2.75 14.89 -5.09
C HIS A 24 2.49 13.70 -6.01
N ALA A 25 3.54 12.95 -6.34
CA ALA A 25 3.35 11.63 -6.93
C ALA A 25 2.60 10.76 -5.93
N PRO A 26 1.60 9.95 -6.34
CA PRO A 26 0.89 9.08 -5.42
C PRO A 26 1.85 8.03 -4.88
N ASP A 27 2.36 8.32 -3.69
CA ASP A 27 3.23 7.44 -2.92
C ASP A 27 2.62 6.03 -2.87
N ALA A 28 3.46 5.01 -3.08
CA ALA A 28 3.07 3.62 -2.89
C ALA A 28 2.79 3.43 -1.39
N ARG A 29 1.59 3.82 -0.95
CA ARG A 29 1.20 3.93 0.46
C ARG A 29 1.66 2.69 1.21
N SER A 30 2.73 2.83 1.99
CA SER A 30 3.01 1.88 3.06
C SER A 30 1.75 1.84 3.92
N ARG A 31 1.20 0.64 4.13
CA ARG A 31 -0.06 0.51 4.88
C ARG A 31 0.18 1.11 6.26
N SER A 32 -0.72 1.99 6.71
CA SER A 32 -0.55 2.61 8.03
C SER A 32 -0.60 1.54 9.12
N LEU A 33 0.13 1.75 10.24
CA LEU A 33 0.09 0.83 11.38
C LEU A 33 -1.35 0.57 11.86
N LYS A 34 -2.21 1.60 11.81
CA LYS A 34 -3.63 1.49 12.15
C LYS A 34 -4.37 0.57 11.20
N ASP A 35 -4.10 0.65 9.90
CA ASP A 35 -4.72 -0.23 8.90
C ASP A 35 -4.24 -1.67 9.03
N ILE A 36 -2.97 -1.88 9.39
CA ILE A 36 -2.40 -3.19 9.68
C ILE A 36 -3.06 -3.80 10.92
N ILE A 37 -3.13 -3.05 12.03
CA ILE A 37 -3.80 -3.50 13.25
C ILE A 37 -5.25 -3.85 12.95
N ARG A 38 -5.99 -2.95 12.29
CA ARG A 38 -7.41 -3.18 11.98
C ARG A 38 -7.60 -4.43 11.12
N ALA A 39 -6.77 -4.63 10.10
CA ALA A 39 -6.90 -5.75 9.18
C ALA A 39 -6.59 -7.11 9.83
N ASN A 40 -5.66 -7.15 10.80
CA ASN A 40 -5.31 -8.37 11.52
C ASN A 40 -6.23 -8.64 12.72
N THR A 41 -6.74 -7.60 13.39
CA THR A 41 -7.62 -7.77 14.55
C THR A 41 -9.06 -8.06 14.14
N PHE A 42 -9.62 -7.34 13.17
CA PHE A 42 -11.02 -7.47 12.77
C PHE A 42 -11.22 -8.46 11.61
N THR A 43 -10.68 -9.67 11.78
CA THR A 43 -10.94 -10.77 10.86
C THR A 43 -12.23 -11.49 11.25
N TRP A 44 -12.87 -12.15 10.28
CA TRP A 44 -14.07 -12.95 10.55
C TRP A 44 -13.77 -14.07 11.57
N PHE A 45 -12.60 -14.69 11.45
CA PHE A 45 -12.10 -15.69 12.39
C PHE A 45 -11.98 -15.14 13.83
N ASN A 46 -11.31 -14.00 14.00
CA ASN A 46 -11.18 -13.36 15.32
C ASN A 46 -12.55 -12.93 15.87
N GLY A 47 -13.50 -12.57 15.01
CA GLY A 47 -14.87 -12.28 15.40
C GLY A 47 -15.56 -13.49 16.04
N VAL A 48 -15.49 -14.66 15.41
CA VAL A 48 -16.11 -15.89 15.92
C VAL A 48 -15.50 -16.31 17.26
N ILE A 49 -14.17 -16.45 17.33
CA ILE A 49 -13.51 -16.86 18.58
C ILE A 49 -13.62 -15.77 19.65
N GLY A 50 -13.58 -14.49 19.26
CA GLY A 50 -13.74 -13.36 20.18
C GLY A 50 -15.12 -13.33 20.84
N ILE A 51 -16.19 -13.60 20.09
CA ILE A 51 -17.54 -13.72 20.66
C ILE A 51 -17.59 -14.87 21.66
N MET A 52 -17.07 -16.05 21.30
CA MET A 52 -17.02 -17.20 22.19
C MET A 52 -16.20 -16.92 23.45
N TRP A 53 -15.08 -16.22 23.32
CA TRP A 53 -14.21 -15.85 24.44
C TRP A 53 -14.91 -14.88 25.41
N VAL A 54 -15.63 -13.88 24.88
CA VAL A 54 -16.44 -12.96 25.69
C VAL A 54 -17.53 -13.71 26.46
N VAL A 55 -18.27 -14.61 25.80
CA VAL A 55 -19.28 -15.45 26.46
C VAL A 55 -18.63 -16.30 27.56
N MET A 56 -17.45 -16.86 27.30
CA MET A 56 -16.74 -17.69 28.27
C MET A 56 -16.33 -16.93 29.52
N ILE A 57 -15.81 -15.71 29.38
CA ILE A 57 -15.44 -14.84 30.50
C ILE A 57 -16.66 -14.49 31.37
N MET A 58 -17.84 -14.36 30.77
CA MET A 58 -19.07 -14.03 31.50
C MET A 58 -19.67 -15.21 32.26
N VAL A 59 -19.48 -16.44 31.76
CA VAL A 59 -20.22 -17.62 32.22
C VAL A 59 -19.34 -18.62 32.98
N ALA A 60 -18.04 -18.66 32.69
CA ALA A 60 -17.11 -19.65 33.25
C ALA A 60 -15.95 -18.97 34.01
N PRO A 61 -15.24 -19.71 34.88
CA PRO A 61 -13.98 -19.26 35.46
C PRO A 61 -12.98 -18.85 34.38
N PHE A 62 -12.15 -17.86 34.69
CA PHE A 62 -11.16 -17.31 33.75
C PHE A 62 -10.23 -18.37 33.14
N GLN A 63 -9.96 -19.46 33.86
CA GLN A 63 -9.12 -20.58 33.42
C GLN A 63 -9.64 -21.24 32.13
N ASP A 64 -10.95 -21.29 31.94
CA ASP A 64 -11.54 -21.91 30.76
C ASP A 64 -11.55 -20.96 29.55
N SER A 65 -11.31 -19.67 29.80
CA SER A 65 -11.18 -18.65 28.76
C SER A 65 -9.74 -18.54 28.23
N LEU A 66 -8.80 -19.34 28.72
CA LEU A 66 -7.38 -19.23 28.34
C LEU A 66 -7.12 -19.45 26.85
N PHE A 67 -8.00 -20.16 26.13
CA PHE A 67 -7.90 -20.29 24.66
C PHE A 67 -7.91 -18.94 23.94
N GLY A 68 -8.56 -17.92 24.51
CA GLY A 68 -8.60 -16.58 23.92
C GLY A 68 -7.24 -15.91 23.79
N PHE A 69 -6.24 -16.32 24.59
CA PHE A 69 -4.85 -15.88 24.41
C PHE A 69 -4.26 -16.30 23.07
N VAL A 70 -4.75 -17.38 22.46
CA VAL A 70 -4.33 -17.82 21.12
C VAL A 70 -4.72 -16.76 20.07
N ILE A 71 -5.90 -16.15 20.19
CA ILE A 71 -6.32 -15.04 19.31
C ILE A 71 -5.36 -13.87 19.43
N VAL A 72 -5.02 -13.50 20.66
CA VAL A 72 -4.12 -12.37 20.94
C VAL A 72 -2.74 -12.64 20.36
N ALA A 73 -2.19 -13.83 20.60
CA ALA A 73 -0.90 -14.25 20.06
C ALA A 73 -0.89 -14.25 18.53
N ASN A 74 -1.88 -14.88 17.89
CA ASN A 74 -1.99 -14.94 16.43
C ASN A 74 -2.15 -13.56 15.80
N THR A 75 -2.98 -12.69 16.39
CA THR A 75 -3.17 -11.31 15.94
C THR A 75 -1.87 -10.51 16.07
N LEU A 76 -1.16 -10.65 17.18
CA LEU A 76 0.11 -9.97 17.41
C LEU A 76 1.18 -10.43 16.41
N ILE A 77 1.28 -11.74 16.18
CA ILE A 77 2.18 -12.31 15.17
C ILE A 77 1.88 -11.73 13.78
N GLY A 78 0.61 -11.72 13.37
CA GLY A 78 0.17 -11.17 12.09
C GLY A 78 0.52 -9.68 11.93
N ILE A 79 0.27 -8.86 12.96
CA ILE A 79 0.62 -7.44 12.97
C ILE A 79 2.14 -7.24 12.84
N ILE A 80 2.94 -7.98 13.60
CA ILE A 80 4.41 -7.87 13.56
C ILE A 80 4.96 -8.27 12.19
N GLN A 81 4.45 -9.36 11.61
CA GLN A 81 4.87 -9.85 10.29
C GLN A 81 4.53 -8.84 9.20
N GLU A 82 3.28 -8.38 9.15
CA GLU A 82 2.84 -7.42 8.15
C GLU A 82 3.57 -6.08 8.29
N TYR A 83 3.79 -5.61 9.52
CA TYR A 83 4.56 -4.38 9.75
C TYR A 83 6.02 -4.48 9.29
N ARG A 84 6.69 -5.61 9.57
CA ARG A 84 8.07 -5.85 9.11
C ARG A 84 8.15 -5.91 7.59
N ALA A 85 7.23 -6.65 6.96
CA ALA A 85 7.16 -6.75 5.50
C ALA A 85 6.92 -5.37 4.87
N SER A 86 5.95 -4.60 5.38
CA SER A 86 5.66 -3.26 4.88
C SER A 86 6.84 -2.31 5.02
N ARG A 87 7.60 -2.34 6.13
CA ARG A 87 8.82 -1.53 6.28
C ARG A 87 9.95 -1.97 5.37
N ALA A 88 10.11 -3.27 5.13
CA ALA A 88 11.12 -3.78 4.21
C ALA A 88 10.85 -3.27 2.79
N LEU A 89 9.60 -3.37 2.33
CA LEU A 89 9.16 -2.85 1.03
C LEU A 89 9.34 -1.32 0.94
N ALA A 90 8.92 -0.58 1.98
CA ALA A 90 9.10 0.87 2.01
C ALA A 90 10.59 1.28 1.92
N LYS A 91 11.49 0.52 2.56
CA LYS A 91 12.93 0.78 2.48
C LYS A 91 13.48 0.50 1.07
N LEU A 92 12.97 -0.53 0.38
CA LEU A 92 13.34 -0.81 -1.01
C LEU A 92 12.85 0.28 -1.96
N ALA A 93 11.66 0.82 -1.73
CA ALA A 93 11.11 1.92 -2.55
C ALA A 93 12.00 3.17 -2.52
N VAL A 94 12.55 3.53 -1.36
CA VAL A 94 13.42 4.72 -1.21
C VAL A 94 14.78 4.55 -1.91
N ILE A 95 15.28 3.33 -2.08
CA ILE A 95 16.60 3.08 -2.70
C ILE A 95 16.57 3.34 -4.21
N GLY A 96 15.39 3.30 -4.85
CA GLY A 96 15.20 3.57 -6.28
C GLY A 96 14.64 4.95 -6.61
N GLU A 97 14.55 5.86 -5.65
CA GLU A 97 13.95 7.18 -5.87
C GLU A 97 14.84 8.06 -6.75
N ALA A 98 14.29 8.52 -7.89
CA ALA A 98 14.99 9.43 -8.79
C ALA A 98 15.30 10.76 -8.09
N LYS A 99 16.48 11.33 -8.35
CA LYS A 99 16.90 12.63 -7.81
C LYS A 99 17.04 13.65 -8.94
N PRO A 100 15.93 14.25 -9.40
CA PRO A 100 15.97 15.24 -10.47
C PRO A 100 16.85 16.43 -10.06
N VAL A 101 17.61 16.95 -11.03
CA VAL A 101 18.41 18.16 -10.85
C VAL A 101 17.58 19.36 -11.31
N VAL A 102 17.28 20.27 -10.39
CA VAL A 102 16.56 21.52 -10.67
C VAL A 102 17.52 22.69 -10.63
N ARG A 103 17.33 23.66 -11.52
CA ARG A 103 18.04 24.93 -11.51
C ARG A 103 17.23 25.95 -10.72
N ARG A 104 17.78 26.41 -9.59
CA ARG A 104 17.17 27.43 -8.72
C ARG A 104 18.22 28.44 -8.27
N ASP A 105 17.86 29.72 -8.30
CA ASP A 105 18.79 30.83 -8.00
C ASP A 105 20.13 30.77 -8.78
N GLY A 106 20.11 30.20 -10.00
CA GLY A 106 21.26 30.01 -10.87
C GLY A 106 22.16 28.83 -10.53
N VAL A 107 21.75 27.97 -9.59
CA VAL A 107 22.51 26.79 -9.14
C VAL A 107 21.73 25.52 -9.43
N ASP A 108 22.44 24.51 -9.92
CA ASP A 108 21.89 23.18 -10.17
C ASP A 108 21.94 22.35 -8.88
N LEU A 109 20.77 21.89 -8.44
CA LEU A 109 20.57 21.24 -7.15
C LEU A 109 19.77 19.94 -7.35
N ALA A 110 20.31 18.83 -6.86
CA ALA A 110 19.57 17.58 -6.80
C ALA A 110 18.52 17.64 -5.68
N VAL A 111 17.25 17.43 -6.02
CA VAL A 111 16.12 17.46 -5.09
C VAL A 111 15.38 16.11 -5.10
N SER A 112 14.56 15.83 -4.08
CA SER A 112 13.62 14.69 -4.15
C SER A 112 12.53 15.00 -5.18
N THR A 113 11.97 13.96 -5.78
CA THR A 113 10.84 14.08 -6.72
C THR A 113 9.70 14.92 -6.14
N ASP A 114 9.45 14.80 -4.83
CA ASP A 114 8.36 15.51 -4.14
C ASP A 114 8.61 17.02 -3.96
N SER A 115 9.87 17.44 -4.11
CA SER A 115 10.28 18.83 -3.93
C SER A 115 10.25 19.62 -5.24
N VAL A 116 9.94 18.98 -6.36
CA VAL A 116 9.75 19.63 -7.66
C VAL A 116 8.45 20.41 -7.65
N VAL A 117 8.49 21.68 -8.07
CA VAL A 117 7.32 22.57 -8.15
C VAL A 117 6.97 22.89 -9.58
N LEU A 118 5.76 23.44 -9.79
CA LEU A 118 5.34 23.92 -11.09
C LEU A 118 6.33 24.98 -11.61
N ASP A 119 6.65 24.95 -12.90
CA ASP A 119 7.62 25.82 -13.55
C ASP A 119 9.09 25.65 -13.13
N ASP A 120 9.44 24.63 -12.34
CA ASP A 120 10.86 24.31 -12.12
C ASP A 120 11.56 24.05 -13.45
N ILE A 121 12.77 24.56 -13.56
CA ILE A 121 13.67 24.25 -14.66
C ILE A 121 14.47 23.02 -14.27
N ILE A 122 14.27 21.91 -14.98
CA ILE A 122 14.90 20.63 -14.70
C ILE A 122 15.99 20.40 -15.75
N VAL A 123 17.19 20.11 -15.26
CA VAL A 123 18.37 19.82 -16.08
C VAL A 123 18.42 18.32 -16.33
N LEU A 124 18.64 17.94 -17.59
CA LEU A 124 18.66 16.57 -18.07
C LEU A 124 20.07 16.15 -18.49
N SER A 125 20.51 15.00 -17.98
CA SER A 125 21.72 14.29 -18.38
C SER A 125 21.40 12.84 -18.78
N PRO A 126 22.28 12.16 -19.53
CA PRO A 126 22.07 10.75 -19.89
C PRO A 126 21.88 9.87 -18.65
N GLY A 127 20.83 9.04 -18.67
CA GLY A 127 20.41 8.18 -17.57
C GLY A 127 19.40 8.81 -16.60
N ASP A 128 19.10 10.11 -16.73
CA ASP A 128 18.11 10.76 -15.88
C ASP A 128 16.68 10.33 -16.26
N GLN A 129 15.85 10.15 -15.25
CA GLN A 129 14.41 9.93 -15.42
C GLN A 129 13.66 11.27 -15.41
N LEU A 130 12.72 11.43 -16.33
CA LEU A 130 11.79 12.55 -16.32
C LEU A 130 10.70 12.30 -15.27
N VAL A 131 10.70 13.10 -14.22
CA VAL A 131 9.82 12.91 -13.04
C VAL A 131 8.45 13.58 -13.18
N VAL A 132 8.37 14.64 -13.98
CA VAL A 132 7.16 15.45 -14.21
C VAL A 132 7.06 15.79 -15.69
N ASP A 133 5.87 16.14 -16.16
CA ASP A 133 5.72 16.55 -17.54
C ASP A 133 6.16 18.01 -17.70
N GLY A 134 6.61 18.32 -18.90
CA GLY A 134 7.06 19.66 -19.21
C GLY A 134 7.23 19.96 -20.68
N THR A 135 7.91 21.07 -20.94
CA THR A 135 8.27 21.51 -22.28
C THR A 135 9.77 21.73 -22.35
N VAL A 136 10.40 21.14 -23.37
CA VAL A 136 11.85 21.26 -23.59
C VAL A 136 12.19 22.71 -23.92
N LEU A 137 13.11 23.27 -23.17
CA LEU A 137 13.59 24.65 -23.29
C LEU A 137 14.95 24.73 -23.97
N SER A 138 15.77 23.68 -23.84
CA SER A 138 17.06 23.54 -24.50
C SER A 138 17.31 22.07 -24.82
N SER A 139 17.91 21.80 -25.98
CA SER A 139 18.30 20.46 -26.42
C SER A 139 19.67 20.50 -27.08
N GLU A 140 20.57 19.64 -26.60
CA GLU A 140 21.89 19.38 -27.15
C GLU A 140 21.99 17.88 -27.47
N GLY A 141 21.41 17.48 -28.61
CA GLY A 141 21.33 16.08 -29.02
C GLY A 141 20.51 15.21 -28.07
N LEU A 142 19.46 15.80 -27.46
CA LEU A 142 18.65 15.14 -26.44
C LEU A 142 17.79 14.03 -27.05
N GLU A 143 18.12 12.79 -26.71
CA GLU A 143 17.36 11.59 -27.07
C GLU A 143 16.65 11.04 -25.82
N ILE A 144 15.33 10.82 -25.93
CA ILE A 144 14.52 10.32 -24.82
C ILE A 144 13.83 9.01 -25.21
N ASP A 145 13.99 7.99 -24.36
CA ASP A 145 13.25 6.74 -24.43
C ASP A 145 11.86 6.92 -23.80
N GLU A 146 10.83 6.90 -24.65
CA GLU A 146 9.42 6.97 -24.26
C GLU A 146 8.71 5.59 -24.34
N SER A 147 9.47 4.49 -24.48
CA SER A 147 8.95 3.14 -24.69
C SER A 147 8.01 2.67 -23.58
N LEU A 148 8.22 3.10 -22.34
CA LEU A 148 7.34 2.78 -21.21
C LEU A 148 5.95 3.42 -21.31
N LEU A 149 5.80 4.48 -22.10
CA LEU A 149 4.56 5.23 -22.26
C LEU A 149 3.88 4.94 -23.59
N THR A 150 4.66 4.84 -24.67
CA THR A 150 4.17 4.67 -26.04
C THR A 150 4.20 3.22 -26.52
N GLY A 151 5.09 2.40 -25.95
CA GLY A 151 5.36 1.03 -26.40
C GLY A 151 6.34 0.94 -27.58
N GLU A 152 6.82 2.07 -28.08
CA GLU A 152 7.78 2.12 -29.20
C GLU A 152 9.22 2.10 -28.67
N ALA A 153 10.06 1.22 -29.23
CA ALA A 153 11.40 0.95 -28.69
C ALA A 153 12.48 1.97 -29.10
N ASP A 154 12.22 2.76 -30.15
CA ASP A 154 13.21 3.70 -30.68
C ASP A 154 13.18 5.01 -29.88
N PRO A 155 14.34 5.50 -29.39
CA PRO A 155 14.43 6.80 -28.72
C PRO A 155 13.99 7.95 -29.64
N VAL A 156 13.36 8.96 -29.04
CA VAL A 156 12.83 10.13 -29.74
C VAL A 156 13.80 11.30 -29.54
N ASP A 157 14.28 11.86 -30.66
CA ASP A 157 15.00 13.13 -30.68
C ASP A 157 14.07 14.28 -30.25
N LYS A 158 14.49 15.05 -29.24
CA LYS A 158 13.71 16.19 -28.74
C LYS A 158 14.33 17.52 -29.14
N VAL A 159 13.51 18.45 -29.60
CA VAL A 159 13.91 19.84 -29.87
C VAL A 159 13.20 20.82 -28.94
N VAL A 160 13.64 22.08 -28.95
CA VAL A 160 13.03 23.13 -28.13
C VAL A 160 11.56 23.31 -28.50
N GLY A 161 10.68 23.29 -27.49
CA GLY A 161 9.23 23.35 -27.63
C GLY A 161 8.53 22.00 -27.57
N ASP A 162 9.26 20.90 -27.70
CA ASP A 162 8.66 19.56 -27.63
C ASP A 162 8.19 19.20 -26.23
N PRO A 163 7.17 18.33 -26.10
CA PRO A 163 6.74 17.81 -24.82
C PRO A 163 7.78 16.86 -24.23
N ALA A 164 8.06 17.05 -22.94
CA ALA A 164 8.80 16.15 -22.08
C ALA A 164 7.80 15.37 -21.22
N MET A 165 7.76 14.03 -21.35
CA MET A 165 6.78 13.19 -20.67
C MET A 165 7.38 12.54 -19.43
N SER A 166 6.66 12.57 -18.31
CA SER A 166 7.04 11.88 -17.08
C SER A 166 7.06 10.36 -17.27
N GLY A 167 8.04 9.69 -16.67
CA GLY A 167 8.26 8.24 -16.81
C GLY A 167 9.26 7.84 -17.91
N SER A 168 9.61 8.77 -18.80
CA SER A 168 10.63 8.58 -19.84
C SER A 168 12.07 8.72 -19.28
N PHE A 169 13.05 8.23 -20.03
CA PHE A 169 14.47 8.28 -19.65
C PHE A 169 15.33 8.94 -20.73
N VAL A 170 16.33 9.71 -20.31
CA VAL A 170 17.31 10.28 -21.24
C VAL A 170 18.31 9.21 -21.66
N VAL A 171 18.41 8.96 -22.97
CA VAL A 171 19.33 7.97 -23.54
C VAL A 171 20.67 8.61 -23.86
N ALA A 172 20.63 9.78 -24.50
CA ALA A 172 21.82 10.50 -24.94
C ALA A 172 21.58 12.02 -24.97
N GLY A 173 22.69 12.76 -25.04
CA GLY A 173 22.69 14.23 -25.07
C GLY A 173 22.40 14.89 -23.73
N ALA A 174 22.14 16.18 -23.77
CA ALA A 174 21.80 16.99 -22.61
C ALA A 174 20.69 17.98 -22.96
N GLY A 175 19.97 18.44 -21.95
CA GLY A 175 18.91 19.39 -22.17
C GLY A 175 18.36 19.99 -20.90
N VAL A 176 17.37 20.85 -21.09
CA VAL A 176 16.66 21.50 -20.00
C VAL A 176 15.19 21.56 -20.37
N TYR A 177 14.29 21.27 -19.43
CA TYR A 177 12.85 21.42 -19.63
C TYR A 177 12.20 22.13 -18.45
N GLN A 178 11.07 22.79 -18.70
CA GLN A 178 10.26 23.43 -17.68
C GLN A 178 9.12 22.51 -17.27
N ALA A 179 8.94 22.29 -15.97
CA ALA A 179 7.82 21.54 -15.43
C ALA A 179 6.49 22.26 -15.68
N THR A 180 5.59 21.67 -16.47
CA THR A 180 4.28 22.26 -16.80
C THR A 180 3.11 21.49 -16.18
N ARG A 181 3.26 20.18 -15.93
CA ARG A 181 2.27 19.39 -15.20
C ARG A 181 2.96 18.49 -14.19
N ILE A 182 2.51 18.59 -12.94
CA ILE A 182 3.12 17.96 -11.77
C ILE A 182 2.08 17.15 -11.00
N GLY A 183 2.53 16.22 -10.14
CA GLY A 183 1.66 15.44 -9.28
C GLY A 183 0.64 14.63 -10.08
N ARG A 184 -0.65 14.77 -9.77
CA ARG A 184 -1.74 14.03 -10.44
C ARG A 184 -2.03 14.46 -11.87
N ASP A 185 -1.59 15.67 -12.23
CA ASP A 185 -1.83 16.23 -13.56
C ASP A 185 -0.77 15.78 -14.59
N SER A 186 0.29 15.09 -14.14
CA SER A 186 1.30 14.51 -15.04
C SER A 186 0.76 13.28 -15.76
N PHE A 187 1.28 13.03 -16.97
CA PHE A 187 0.85 11.93 -17.83
C PHE A 187 1.05 10.56 -17.15
N ALA A 188 2.21 10.32 -16.53
CA ALA A 188 2.48 9.08 -15.82
C ALA A 188 1.52 8.86 -14.62
N ALA A 189 1.19 9.93 -13.89
CA ALA A 189 0.23 9.83 -12.79
C ALA A 189 -1.19 9.54 -13.30
N GLY A 190 -1.60 10.16 -14.41
CA GLY A 190 -2.87 9.88 -15.08
C GLY A 190 -2.97 8.42 -15.53
N LEU A 191 -1.93 7.89 -16.17
CA LEU A 191 -1.87 6.48 -16.60
C LEU A 191 -1.95 5.52 -15.40
N THR A 192 -1.26 5.85 -14.31
CA THR A 192 -1.27 5.07 -13.06
C THR A 192 -2.65 5.09 -12.40
N GLU A 193 -3.34 6.23 -12.35
CA GLU A 193 -4.70 6.32 -11.81
C GLU A 193 -5.72 5.59 -12.68
N GLU A 194 -5.60 5.66 -14.00
CA GLU A 194 -6.46 4.88 -14.90
C GLU A 194 -6.21 3.38 -14.75
N ALA A 195 -4.94 2.94 -14.65
CA ALA A 195 -4.59 1.56 -14.34
C ALA A 195 -5.10 1.10 -12.97
N LYS A 196 -5.15 1.97 -11.95
CA LYS A 196 -5.77 1.64 -10.65
C LYS A 196 -7.28 1.47 -10.73
N LYS A 197 -7.97 2.16 -11.65
CA LYS A 197 -9.40 1.91 -11.91
C LYS A 197 -9.62 0.53 -12.51
N PHE A 198 -8.64 -0.01 -13.23
CA PHE A 198 -8.58 -1.43 -13.60
C PHE A 198 -8.23 -2.29 -12.37
N HIS A 199 -9.20 -2.45 -11.49
CA HIS A 199 -9.30 -3.42 -10.40
C HIS A 199 -8.03 -3.74 -9.59
N LEU A 200 -8.03 -3.34 -8.32
CA LEU A 200 -7.27 -4.02 -7.27
C LEU A 200 -7.67 -5.49 -7.25
N THR A 201 -6.81 -6.36 -7.78
CA THR A 201 -6.96 -7.81 -7.68
C THR A 201 -6.82 -8.18 -6.21
N ASN A 202 -7.95 -8.46 -5.55
CA ASN A 202 -7.91 -9.17 -4.28
C ASN A 202 -7.25 -10.53 -4.55
N SER A 203 -6.30 -10.92 -3.71
CA SER A 203 -5.65 -12.23 -3.82
C SER A 203 -6.71 -13.34 -3.85
N GLU A 204 -6.79 -14.09 -4.94
CA GLU A 204 -7.75 -15.19 -5.10
C GLU A 204 -7.62 -16.23 -3.97
N LEU A 205 -6.39 -16.41 -3.46
CA LEU A 205 -6.09 -17.25 -2.32
C LEU A 205 -6.72 -16.70 -1.03
N ARG A 206 -6.59 -15.39 -0.79
CA ARG A 206 -7.20 -14.72 0.38
C ARG A 206 -8.72 -14.82 0.35
N ASP A 207 -9.34 -14.66 -0.81
CA ASP A 207 -10.78 -14.76 -0.97
C ASP A 207 -11.27 -16.19 -0.77
N SER A 208 -10.51 -17.17 -1.27
CA SER A 208 -10.80 -18.60 -1.05
C SER A 208 -10.72 -18.98 0.44
N ILE A 209 -9.68 -18.52 1.15
CA ILE A 209 -9.54 -18.72 2.60
C ILE A 209 -10.71 -18.05 3.35
N ASN A 210 -11.05 -16.80 3.01
CA ASN A 210 -12.17 -16.11 3.65
C ASN A 210 -13.50 -16.82 3.43
N LYS A 211 -13.74 -17.34 2.22
CA LYS A 211 -14.94 -18.13 1.89
C LYS A 211 -14.98 -19.42 2.69
N PHE A 212 -13.86 -20.12 2.82
CA PHE A 212 -13.74 -21.31 3.66
C PHE A 212 -14.05 -21.00 5.13
N ILE A 213 -13.40 -19.98 5.71
CA ILE A 213 -13.62 -19.58 7.11
C ILE A 213 -15.11 -19.20 7.34
N ARG A 214 -15.72 -18.42 6.44
CA ARG A 214 -17.15 -18.07 6.53
C ARG A 214 -18.06 -19.29 6.46
N THR A 215 -17.76 -20.24 5.58
CA THR A 215 -18.52 -21.49 5.45
C THR A 215 -18.47 -22.31 6.74
N ILE A 216 -17.27 -22.50 7.30
CA ILE A 216 -17.09 -23.21 8.59
C ILE A 216 -17.81 -22.47 9.72
N SER A 217 -17.71 -21.13 9.75
CA SER A 217 -18.37 -20.32 10.78
C SER A 217 -19.90 -20.43 10.73
N PHE A 218 -20.48 -20.48 9.54
CA PHE A 218 -21.91 -20.69 9.38
C PHE A 218 -22.33 -22.10 9.82
N LEU A 219 -21.51 -23.12 9.53
CA LEU A 219 -21.74 -24.50 9.97
C LEU A 219 -21.60 -24.68 11.49
N LEU A 220 -20.75 -23.87 12.13
CA LEU A 220 -20.56 -23.86 13.58
C LEU A 220 -21.82 -23.43 14.34
N LEU A 221 -22.69 -22.59 13.76
CA LEU A 221 -23.93 -22.14 14.42
C LEU A 221 -24.92 -23.30 14.70
N PRO A 222 -25.36 -24.10 13.71
CA PRO A 222 -26.24 -25.23 13.97
C PRO A 222 -25.56 -26.31 14.81
N ILE A 223 -24.25 -26.53 14.66
CA ILE A 223 -23.50 -27.49 15.49
C ILE A 223 -23.47 -27.02 16.94
N GLY A 224 -23.16 -25.74 17.19
CA GLY A 224 -23.17 -25.15 18.52
C GLY A 224 -24.54 -25.22 19.18
N ALA A 225 -25.61 -24.92 18.44
CA ALA A 225 -26.98 -25.07 18.92
C ALA A 225 -27.32 -26.52 19.27
N LEU A 226 -26.91 -27.48 18.44
CA LEU A 226 -27.12 -28.91 18.68
C LEU A 226 -26.33 -29.40 19.91
N LEU A 227 -25.08 -28.97 20.06
CA LEU A 227 -24.23 -29.31 21.21
C LEU A 227 -24.80 -28.73 22.51
N LEU A 228 -25.26 -27.47 22.48
CA LEU A 228 -25.88 -26.83 23.63
C LEU A 228 -27.18 -27.54 24.01
N PHE A 229 -28.04 -27.83 23.02
CA PHE A 229 -29.27 -28.59 23.23
C PHE A 229 -28.99 -29.97 23.82
N SER A 230 -27.99 -30.68 23.30
CA SER A 230 -27.57 -31.98 23.82
C SER A 230 -27.13 -31.90 25.28
N GLN A 231 -26.34 -30.88 25.65
CA GLN A 231 -25.86 -30.72 27.02
C GLN A 231 -26.95 -30.35 28.01
N VAL A 232 -27.87 -29.46 27.62
CA VAL A 232 -28.99 -29.07 28.50
C VAL A 232 -30.02 -30.19 28.62
N VAL A 233 -30.44 -30.80 27.50
CA VAL A 233 -31.59 -31.71 27.48
C VAL A 233 -31.19 -33.17 27.71
N ARG A 234 -30.09 -33.65 27.13
CA ARG A 234 -29.68 -35.05 27.27
C ARG A 234 -28.78 -35.28 28.48
N ALA A 235 -27.83 -34.39 28.72
CA ALA A 235 -26.91 -34.50 29.85
C ALA A 235 -27.46 -33.86 31.13
N GLY A 236 -28.48 -33.00 31.04
CA GLY A 236 -29.11 -32.37 32.20
C GLY A 236 -28.19 -31.38 32.93
N LEU A 237 -27.19 -30.84 32.23
CA LEU A 237 -26.20 -29.93 32.83
C LEU A 237 -26.80 -28.54 33.10
N PRO A 238 -26.34 -27.85 34.14
CA PRO A 238 -26.68 -26.44 34.33
C PRO A 238 -26.17 -25.61 33.15
N LEU A 239 -26.82 -24.47 32.92
CA LEU A 239 -26.62 -23.68 31.70
C LEU A 239 -25.17 -23.22 31.51
N ASP A 240 -24.47 -22.91 32.59
CA ASP A 240 -23.07 -22.49 32.59
C ASP A 240 -22.11 -23.62 32.17
N GLU A 241 -22.31 -24.83 32.71
CA GLU A 241 -21.56 -26.02 32.28
C GLU A 241 -21.88 -26.40 30.84
N ALA A 242 -23.14 -26.30 30.42
CA ALA A 242 -23.56 -26.58 29.05
C ALA A 242 -22.95 -25.60 28.04
N ILE A 243 -22.87 -24.32 28.39
CA ILE A 243 -22.20 -23.29 27.57
C ILE A 243 -20.70 -23.58 27.50
N ARG A 244 -20.06 -23.88 28.63
CA ARG A 244 -18.62 -24.22 28.71
C ARG A 244 -18.27 -25.39 27.81
N GLY A 245 -18.99 -26.51 27.92
CA GLY A 245 -18.73 -27.69 27.09
C GLY A 245 -19.00 -27.42 25.61
N THR A 246 -20.00 -26.59 25.29
CA THR A 246 -20.33 -26.22 23.90
C THR A 246 -19.21 -25.40 23.28
N ILE A 247 -18.74 -24.37 23.99
CA ILE A 247 -17.62 -23.53 23.56
C ILE A 247 -16.35 -24.37 23.40
N ALA A 248 -16.03 -25.22 24.39
CA ALA A 248 -14.86 -26.09 24.32
C ALA A 248 -14.88 -27.00 23.08
N GLY A 249 -16.03 -27.61 22.77
CA GLY A 249 -16.21 -28.40 21.54
C GLY A 249 -16.05 -27.56 20.27
N MET A 250 -16.68 -26.39 20.21
CA MET A 250 -16.64 -25.51 19.04
C MET A 250 -15.25 -24.94 18.77
N VAL A 251 -14.48 -24.56 19.81
CA VAL A 251 -13.11 -24.03 19.64
C VAL A 251 -12.23 -25.06 18.92
N THR A 252 -12.34 -26.35 19.26
CA THR A 252 -11.56 -27.41 18.60
C THR A 252 -11.89 -27.61 17.12
N MET A 253 -13.07 -27.18 16.67
CA MET A 253 -13.50 -27.28 15.27
C MET A 253 -13.01 -26.10 14.43
N VAL A 254 -12.55 -25.03 15.08
CA VAL A 254 -12.07 -23.83 14.40
C VAL A 254 -10.62 -24.07 13.96
N PRO A 255 -10.28 -23.92 12.68
CA PRO A 255 -8.95 -24.26 12.17
C PRO A 255 -7.93 -23.16 12.48
N GLU A 256 -7.58 -22.99 13.76
CA GLU A 256 -6.67 -21.93 14.23
C GLU A 256 -5.29 -22.03 13.57
N GLY A 257 -4.77 -23.26 13.38
CA GLY A 257 -3.50 -23.51 12.72
C GLY A 257 -3.48 -23.12 11.24
N LEU A 258 -4.62 -23.18 10.54
CA LEU A 258 -4.70 -22.80 9.13
C LEU A 258 -4.46 -21.29 8.95
N VAL A 259 -5.00 -20.46 9.84
CA VAL A 259 -4.82 -18.99 9.77
C VAL A 259 -3.35 -18.61 9.99
N LEU A 260 -2.69 -19.29 10.93
CA LEU A 260 -1.26 -19.08 11.17
C LEU A 260 -0.42 -19.54 9.97
N LEU A 261 -0.66 -20.76 9.46
CA LEU A 261 0.09 -21.33 8.34
C LEU A 261 -0.06 -20.49 7.07
N THR A 262 -1.26 -19.99 6.80
CA THR A 262 -1.52 -19.12 5.63
C THR A 262 -0.84 -17.77 5.78
N SER A 263 -0.82 -17.18 6.98
CA SER A 263 -0.08 -15.94 7.25
C SER A 263 1.43 -16.14 7.04
N ILE A 264 1.98 -17.27 7.50
CA ILE A 264 3.40 -17.61 7.27
C ILE A 264 3.66 -17.82 5.78
N ALA A 265 2.82 -18.59 5.08
CA ALA A 265 3.01 -18.90 3.67
C ALA A 265 2.89 -17.66 2.76
N MET A 266 2.12 -16.65 3.16
CA MET A 266 2.00 -15.39 2.42
C MET A 266 3.05 -14.34 2.81
N ALA A 267 3.77 -14.55 3.93
CA ALA A 267 4.82 -13.65 4.39
C ALA A 267 6.20 -13.93 3.75
N VAL A 268 6.34 -15.07 3.06
CA VAL A 268 7.54 -15.49 2.31
C VAL A 268 7.30 -15.29 0.82
#